data_AF-A0A962VBJ5-F1
#
_entry.id   AF-A0A962VBJ5-F1
#
_cell.length_a   1.000
_cell.length_b   1.000
_cell.length_c   1.000
_cell.angle_alpha   90.00
_cell.angle_beta   90.00
_cell.angle_gamma   90.00
#
_symmetry.space_group_name_H-M   'P 1'
#
loop_
_entity.id
_entity.type
_entity.pdbx_description
1 polymer ?
#
loop_
_entity_poly.entity_id
_entity_poly.type
_entity_poly.pdbx_seq_one_letter_code
_entity_poly.pdbx_strand_id
1 'polypeptide(L)'
;MSRHVIIASIMHESHTFNPVATDRSKFTVEYGDEVLEKSRGTRTGINGFIDAAADYGWTFSIPINARATSGGRVTQAALDEFIACLEKAIHEQNKLDGIALVLHGAMSCEHCDDGDAEILRRVRLAAGDTVPIAATIDPHG
;
A
#
# COMPACT_ATOMS: atom_id res chain seq x y z
N MET A 1 4.18 -4.68 -26.08
CA MET A 1 4.06 -5.70 -25.01
C MET A 1 3.30 -5.05 -23.87
N SER A 2 2.25 -5.68 -23.34
CA SER A 2 1.53 -5.14 -22.17
C SER A 2 2.44 -5.25 -20.93
N ARG A 3 2.48 -4.20 -20.12
CA ARG A 3 3.21 -4.19 -18.83
C ARG A 3 2.29 -4.71 -17.73
N HIS A 4 2.86 -5.37 -16.73
CA HIS A 4 2.14 -5.78 -15.51
C HIS A 4 2.63 -5.01 -14.30
N VAL A 5 1.71 -4.45 -13.50
CA VAL A 5 2.04 -3.69 -12.28
C VAL A 5 1.24 -4.17 -11.07
N ILE A 6 1.80 -4.01 -9.87
CA ILE A 6 1.06 -4.16 -8.61
C ILE A 6 0.62 -2.77 -8.15
N ILE A 7 -0.67 -2.63 -7.81
CA ILE A 7 -1.23 -1.40 -7.22
C ILE A 7 -1.66 -1.73 -5.80
N ALA A 8 -1.27 -0.96 -4.79
CA ALA A 8 -1.69 -1.21 -3.42
C ALA A 8 -1.75 0.04 -2.55
N SER A 9 -2.43 -0.05 -1.41
CA SER A 9 -2.56 1.05 -0.46
C SER A 9 -2.44 0.56 0.97
N ILE A 10 -1.66 1.28 1.78
CA ILE A 10 -1.62 1.18 3.24
C ILE A 10 -1.59 2.61 3.78
N MET A 11 -2.75 3.10 4.22
CA MET A 11 -2.95 4.50 4.58
C MET A 11 -3.30 4.64 6.05
N HIS A 12 -2.46 5.37 6.79
CA HIS A 12 -2.71 5.76 8.17
C HIS A 12 -1.88 6.99 8.52
N GLU A 13 -2.48 7.92 9.26
CA GLU A 13 -1.78 9.06 9.85
C GLU A 13 -1.58 8.80 11.35
N SER A 14 -0.35 8.96 11.84
CA SER A 14 -0.02 8.71 13.24
C SER A 14 0.13 9.99 14.05
N HIS A 15 -0.55 10.03 15.18
CA HIS A 15 -0.28 10.93 16.28
C HIS A 15 0.50 10.18 17.36
N THR A 16 1.81 10.43 17.44
CA THR A 16 2.73 9.66 18.30
C THR A 16 2.51 9.86 19.80
N PHE A 17 1.79 10.90 20.23
CA PHE A 17 1.37 11.10 21.63
C PHE A 17 0.05 10.41 21.98
N ASN A 18 -0.65 9.84 21.01
CA ASN A 18 -1.87 9.08 21.27
C ASN A 18 -1.49 7.70 21.88
N PRO A 19 -1.88 7.41 23.12
CA PRO A 19 -1.49 6.17 23.80
C PRO A 19 -2.24 4.93 23.26
N VAL A 20 -3.28 5.13 22.43
CA VAL A 20 -4.07 4.03 21.89
C VAL A 20 -3.52 3.63 20.52
N ALA A 21 -2.82 2.50 20.49
CA ALA A 21 -2.28 1.92 19.25
C ALA A 21 -3.38 1.67 18.20
N THR A 22 -2.99 1.71 16.93
CA THR A 22 -3.85 1.39 15.80
C THR A 22 -3.59 -0.05 15.37
N ASP A 23 -4.36 -0.98 15.93
CA ASP A 23 -4.30 -2.38 15.57
C ASP A 23 -5.09 -2.71 14.30
N ARG A 24 -5.00 -3.96 13.86
CA ARG A 24 -5.68 -4.49 12.68
C ARG A 24 -7.18 -4.23 12.65
N SER A 25 -7.85 -4.19 13.81
CA SER A 25 -9.31 -4.01 13.89
C SER A 25 -9.75 -2.59 13.53
N LYS A 26 -8.84 -1.61 13.61
CA LYS A 26 -9.11 -0.22 13.24
C LYS A 26 -8.96 0.06 11.74
N PHE A 27 -8.42 -0.90 10.99
CA PHE A 27 -8.29 -0.79 9.54
C PHE A 27 -9.51 -1.39 8.84
N THR A 28 -10.07 -0.63 7.90
CA THR A 28 -10.86 -1.20 6.82
C THR A 28 -9.87 -1.76 5.80
N VAL A 29 -9.96 -3.07 5.55
CA VAL A 29 -9.05 -3.76 4.63
C VAL A 29 -9.86 -4.50 3.58
N GLU A 30 -9.51 -4.25 2.34
CA GLU A 30 -10.10 -4.86 1.16
C GLU A 30 -8.99 -5.60 0.40
N TYR A 31 -9.32 -6.75 -0.18
CA TYR A 31 -8.36 -7.60 -0.87
C TYR A 31 -8.83 -7.91 -2.30
N GLY A 32 -7.89 -7.97 -3.25
CA GLY A 32 -8.16 -8.44 -4.61
C GLY A 32 -9.30 -7.69 -5.31
N ASP A 33 -10.23 -8.45 -5.89
CA ASP A 33 -11.34 -7.93 -6.70
C ASP A 33 -12.27 -6.98 -5.92
N GLU A 34 -12.40 -7.15 -4.60
CA GLU A 34 -13.18 -6.25 -3.75
C GLU A 34 -12.66 -4.80 -3.83
N VAL A 35 -11.33 -4.64 -3.92
CA VAL A 35 -10.71 -3.32 -4.06
C VAL A 35 -11.12 -2.69 -5.38
N LEU A 36 -11.12 -3.48 -6.47
CA LEU A 36 -11.49 -3.00 -7.80
C LEU A 36 -12.95 -2.54 -7.84
N GLU A 37 -13.86 -3.33 -7.27
CA GLU A 37 -15.30 -3.02 -7.23
C GLU A 37 -15.56 -1.71 -6.47
N LYS A 38 -14.92 -1.52 -5.32
CA LYS A 38 -15.13 -0.35 -4.46
C LYS A 38 -14.35 0.89 -4.89
N SER A 39 -13.24 0.73 -5.60
CA SER A 39 -12.43 1.87 -6.07
C SER A 39 -12.97 2.47 -7.37
N ARG A 40 -13.67 1.69 -8.21
CA ARG A 40 -14.15 2.14 -9.52
C ARG A 40 -14.98 3.42 -9.43
N GLY A 41 -14.57 4.44 -10.16
CA GLY A 41 -15.27 5.73 -10.25
C GLY A 41 -15.08 6.62 -9.02
N THR A 42 -14.20 6.24 -8.08
CA THR A 42 -13.82 7.08 -6.95
C THR A 42 -12.64 8.00 -7.31
N ARG A 43 -12.46 9.08 -6.55
CA ARG A 43 -11.28 9.96 -6.66
C ARG A 43 -10.20 9.57 -5.65
N THR A 44 -9.91 8.28 -5.54
CA THR A 44 -8.87 7.74 -4.65
C THR A 44 -7.56 7.51 -5.40
N GLY A 45 -6.44 7.47 -4.68
CA GLY A 45 -5.13 7.17 -5.28
C GLY A 45 -5.09 5.84 -6.02
N ILE A 46 -5.75 4.80 -5.48
CA ILE A 46 -5.85 3.49 -6.14
C ILE A 46 -6.58 3.63 -7.48
N ASN A 47 -7.74 4.30 -7.52
CA ASN A 47 -8.46 4.47 -8.79
C ASN A 47 -7.65 5.30 -9.79
N GLY A 48 -6.89 6.29 -9.34
CA GLY A 48 -5.98 7.04 -10.20
C GLY A 48 -4.93 6.15 -10.89
N PHE A 49 -4.35 5.19 -10.16
CA PHE A 49 -3.44 4.21 -10.77
C PHE A 49 -4.15 3.21 -11.68
N ILE A 50 -5.38 2.79 -11.36
CA ILE A 50 -6.20 1.93 -12.22
C ILE A 50 -6.52 2.62 -13.55
N ASP A 51 -6.95 3.89 -13.50
CA ASP A 51 -7.25 4.69 -14.69
C ASP A 51 -5.99 4.86 -15.55
N ALA A 52 -4.84 5.18 -14.93
CA ALA A 52 -3.58 5.28 -15.65
C ALA A 52 -3.16 3.94 -16.30
N ALA A 53 -3.30 2.82 -15.59
CA ALA A 53 -3.00 1.50 -16.15
C ALA A 53 -3.89 1.20 -17.38
N ALA A 54 -5.17 1.57 -17.32
CA ALA A 54 -6.08 1.44 -18.46
C ALA A 54 -5.66 2.32 -19.64
N ASP A 55 -5.33 3.59 -19.41
CA ASP A 55 -4.90 4.55 -20.44
C ASP A 55 -3.64 4.08 -21.19
N TYR A 56 -2.71 3.41 -20.49
CA TYR A 56 -1.49 2.86 -21.08
C TYR A 56 -1.60 1.40 -21.55
N GLY A 57 -2.77 0.76 -21.41
CA GLY A 57 -2.99 -0.64 -21.80
C GLY A 57 -2.17 -1.65 -20.98
N TRP A 58 -1.94 -1.34 -19.70
CA TRP A 58 -1.24 -2.21 -18.75
C TRP A 58 -2.24 -3.14 -18.06
N THR A 59 -1.75 -4.28 -17.60
CA THR A 59 -2.48 -5.16 -16.68
C THR A 59 -2.00 -4.90 -15.26
N PHE A 60 -2.83 -5.22 -14.26
CA PHE A 60 -2.48 -4.99 -12.88
C PHE A 60 -3.11 -6.02 -11.94
N SER A 61 -2.56 -6.10 -10.73
CA SER A 61 -3.16 -6.80 -9.58
C SER A 61 -3.23 -5.84 -8.38
N ILE A 62 -4.24 -6.04 -7.52
CA ILE A 62 -4.48 -5.19 -6.35
C ILE A 62 -4.56 -6.06 -5.09
N PRO A 63 -3.41 -6.42 -4.49
CA PRO A 63 -3.42 -7.37 -3.39
C PRO A 63 -4.11 -6.82 -2.14
N ILE A 64 -3.95 -5.52 -1.83
CA ILE A 64 -4.46 -4.93 -0.60
C ILE A 64 -4.78 -3.44 -0.75
N ASN A 65 -5.88 -3.04 -0.11
CA ASN A 65 -6.20 -1.66 0.24
C ASN A 65 -6.55 -1.58 1.73
N ALA A 66 -5.59 -1.16 2.56
CA ALA A 66 -5.76 -0.97 3.99
C ALA A 66 -5.83 0.51 4.33
N ARG A 67 -6.88 0.93 5.03
CA ARG A 67 -7.07 2.33 5.45
C ARG A 67 -7.62 2.42 6.87
N ALA A 68 -7.00 3.28 7.67
CA ALA A 68 -7.49 3.68 8.98
C ALA A 68 -7.60 5.22 9.06
N THR A 69 -8.48 5.70 9.93
CA THR A 69 -8.51 7.11 10.33
C THR A 69 -7.28 7.44 11.19
N SER A 70 -6.90 8.72 11.24
CA SER A 70 -5.81 9.22 12.11
C SER A 70 -5.91 8.68 13.54
N GLY A 71 -4.80 8.23 14.10
CA GLY A 71 -4.77 7.48 15.35
C GLY A 71 -3.38 7.36 15.96
N GLY A 72 -3.20 6.50 16.96
CA GLY A 72 -1.88 6.21 17.51
C GLY A 72 -1.02 5.37 16.56
N ARG A 73 0.18 5.02 17.03
CA ARG A 73 1.13 4.17 16.30
C ARG A 73 0.48 2.86 15.86
N VAL A 74 0.77 2.42 14.64
CA VAL A 74 0.30 1.14 14.12
C VAL A 74 1.01 0.00 14.82
N THR A 75 0.27 -1.05 15.19
CA THR A 75 0.89 -2.22 15.81
C THR A 75 1.78 -2.96 14.82
N GLN A 76 2.88 -3.55 15.30
CA GLN A 76 3.77 -4.32 14.44
C GLN A 76 3.02 -5.44 13.70
N ALA A 77 2.14 -6.16 14.41
CA ALA A 77 1.37 -7.27 13.84
C ALA A 77 0.45 -6.83 12.67
N ALA A 78 -0.16 -5.65 12.76
CA ALA A 78 -1.00 -5.13 11.69
C ALA A 78 -0.17 -4.78 10.44
N LEU A 79 0.95 -4.08 10.63
CA LEU A 79 1.85 -3.75 9.53
C LEU A 79 2.42 -5.02 8.86
N ASP A 80 2.84 -6.00 9.67
CA ASP A 80 3.39 -7.26 9.18
C ASP A 80 2.38 -8.04 8.34
N GLU A 81 1.10 -8.08 8.74
CA GLU A 81 0.02 -8.70 7.95
C GLU A 81 -0.12 -8.03 6.57
N PHE A 82 -0.14 -6.69 6.55
CA PHE A 82 -0.35 -5.93 5.31
C PHE A 82 0.82 -6.07 4.34
N ILE A 83 2.06 -5.99 4.86
CA ILE A 83 3.25 -6.15 4.04
C ILE A 83 3.39 -7.60 3.56
N ALA A 84 3.02 -8.60 4.37
CA ALA A 84 3.04 -9.99 3.92
C ALA A 84 2.11 -10.24 2.72
N CYS A 85 0.98 -9.55 2.65
CA CYS A 85 0.09 -9.58 1.49
C CYS A 85 0.79 -9.05 0.22
N LEU A 86 1.52 -7.94 0.35
CA LEU A 86 2.31 -7.35 -0.75
C LEU A 86 3.47 -8.26 -1.17
N GLU A 87 4.25 -8.74 -0.21
CA GLU A 87 5.39 -9.64 -0.45
C GLU A 87 4.94 -10.90 -1.19
N LYS A 88 3.84 -11.51 -0.76
CA LYS A 88 3.24 -12.66 -1.45
C LYS A 88 2.89 -12.30 -2.91
N ALA A 89 2.18 -11.21 -3.13
CA ALA A 89 1.76 -10.80 -4.46
C ALA A 89 2.93 -10.51 -5.39
N ILE A 90 4.03 -9.95 -4.87
CA ILE A 90 5.28 -9.71 -5.60
C ILE A 90 5.94 -11.03 -5.98
N HIS A 91 6.09 -11.97 -5.04
CA HIS A 91 6.77 -13.24 -5.26
C HIS A 91 6.01 -14.19 -6.20
N GLU A 92 4.69 -14.05 -6.32
CA GLU A 92 3.87 -14.83 -7.25
C GLU A 92 4.01 -14.37 -8.72
N GLN A 93 4.67 -13.23 -8.98
CA GLN A 93 4.87 -12.72 -10.33
C GLN A 93 6.08 -13.38 -11.01
N ASN A 94 5.85 -13.99 -12.18
CA ASN A 94 6.95 -14.40 -13.06
C ASN A 94 7.70 -13.19 -13.65
N LYS A 95 6.97 -12.10 -13.89
CA LYS A 95 7.50 -10.84 -14.41
C LYS A 95 6.65 -9.69 -13.88
N LEU A 96 7.30 -8.71 -13.27
CA LEU A 96 6.69 -7.49 -12.75
C LEU A 96 7.40 -6.27 -13.35
N ASP A 97 6.64 -5.37 -13.97
CA ASP A 97 7.19 -4.18 -14.62
C ASP A 97 7.15 -2.93 -13.72
N GLY A 98 6.46 -2.99 -12.57
CA GLY A 98 6.46 -1.91 -11.58
C GLY A 98 5.50 -2.13 -10.41
N ILE A 99 5.68 -1.32 -9.37
CA ILE A 99 4.83 -1.29 -8.18
C ILE A 99 4.38 0.16 -7.95
N ALA A 100 3.09 0.35 -7.74
CA ALA A 100 2.46 1.63 -7.45
C ALA A 100 1.79 1.57 -6.06
N LEU A 101 2.29 2.37 -5.13
CA LEU A 101 1.83 2.41 -3.74
C LEU A 101 1.10 3.72 -3.45
N VAL A 102 0.00 3.62 -2.73
CA VAL A 102 -0.69 4.76 -2.12
C VAL A 102 -0.40 4.71 -0.64
N LEU A 103 0.44 5.63 -0.19
CA LEU A 103 0.93 5.71 1.19
C LEU A 103 0.53 7.07 1.76
N HIS A 104 0.45 7.17 3.08
CA HIS A 104 0.11 8.45 3.70
C HIS A 104 1.34 9.36 3.77
N GLY A 105 2.48 8.82 4.20
CA GLY A 105 3.71 9.56 4.49
C GLY A 105 3.89 9.98 5.94
N ALA A 106 2.87 9.81 6.79
CA ALA A 106 2.90 10.20 8.20
C ALA A 106 2.56 9.02 9.12
N MET A 107 2.83 7.80 8.69
CA MET A 107 2.62 6.60 9.49
C MET A 107 3.81 6.38 10.43
N SER A 108 3.52 6.12 11.70
CA SER A 108 4.47 5.59 12.66
C SER A 108 3.96 4.25 13.19
N CYS A 109 4.89 3.36 13.56
CA CYS A 109 4.57 2.07 14.13
C CYS A 109 5.17 1.94 15.54
N GLU A 110 4.80 0.89 16.26
CA GLU A 110 5.34 0.63 17.60
C GLU A 110 6.85 0.35 17.59
N HIS A 111 7.37 -0.21 16.49
CA HIS A 111 8.75 -0.66 16.35
C HIS A 111 9.61 0.23 15.42
N CYS A 112 9.01 1.20 14.73
CA CYS A 112 9.71 2.16 13.87
C CYS A 112 8.95 3.50 13.82
N ASP A 113 9.69 4.60 13.70
CA ASP A 113 9.07 5.94 13.63
C ASP A 113 8.53 6.29 12.25
N ASP A 114 9.13 5.73 11.20
CA ASP A 114 8.74 5.91 9.80
C ASP A 114 8.20 4.58 9.25
N GLY A 115 6.89 4.42 9.35
CA GLY A 115 6.16 3.24 8.88
C GLY A 115 6.08 3.18 7.35
N ASP A 116 5.96 4.32 6.68
CA ASP A 116 5.92 4.40 5.22
C ASP A 116 7.28 3.98 4.61
N ALA A 117 8.40 4.40 5.20
CA ALA A 117 9.73 3.95 4.80
C ALA A 117 9.94 2.45 5.08
N GLU A 118 9.40 1.91 6.18
CA GLU A 118 9.48 0.47 6.46
C GLU A 118 8.72 -0.35 5.42
N ILE A 119 7.52 0.10 5.00
CA ILE A 119 6.79 -0.50 3.88
C ILE A 119 7.65 -0.48 2.61
N LEU A 120 8.19 0.68 2.24
CA LEU A 120 9.03 0.82 1.03
C LEU A 120 10.27 -0.07 1.09
N ARG A 121 10.92 -0.16 2.25
CA ARG A 121 12.12 -1.00 2.47
C ARG A 121 11.80 -2.47 2.24
N ARG A 122 10.71 -2.98 2.82
CA ARG A 122 10.30 -4.38 2.66
C ARG A 122 9.81 -4.69 1.25
N VAL A 123 9.05 -3.79 0.64
CA VAL A 123 8.64 -3.93 -0.76
C VAL A 123 9.85 -3.94 -1.70
N ARG A 124 10.85 -3.08 -1.49
CA ARG A 124 12.12 -3.10 -2.25
C ARG A 124 12.85 -4.43 -2.08
N LEU A 125 12.94 -4.95 -0.86
CA LEU A 125 13.58 -6.23 -0.59
C LEU A 125 12.90 -7.38 -1.35
N ALA A 126 11.57 -7.41 -1.40
CA ALA A 126 10.81 -8.42 -2.12
C ALA A 126 10.89 -8.25 -3.65
N ALA A 127 10.87 -7.02 -4.14
CA ALA A 127 10.84 -6.71 -5.58
C ALA A 127 12.21 -6.76 -6.27
N GLY A 128 13.30 -6.75 -5.50
CA GLY A 128 14.67 -6.63 -6.02
C GLY A 128 15.00 -5.22 -6.52
N ASP A 129 16.22 -5.02 -7.01
CA ASP A 129 16.76 -3.66 -7.26
C ASP A 129 16.29 -3.01 -8.56
N THR A 130 15.71 -3.78 -9.49
CA THR A 130 15.42 -3.31 -10.85
C THR A 130 13.98 -2.89 -11.06
N VAL A 131 13.05 -3.41 -10.26
CA VAL A 131 11.62 -3.09 -10.41
C VAL A 131 11.37 -1.65 -9.93
N PRO A 132 10.80 -0.77 -10.77
CA PRO A 132 10.47 0.58 -10.33
C PRO A 132 9.35 0.55 -9.30
N ILE A 133 9.50 1.36 -8.25
CA ILE A 133 8.49 1.56 -7.20
C ILE A 133 8.12 3.04 -7.21
N ALA A 134 6.86 3.34 -7.43
CA ALA A 134 6.29 4.68 -7.32
C ALA A 134 5.36 4.73 -6.11
N ALA A 135 5.41 5.83 -5.35
CA ALA A 135 4.49 6.06 -4.24
C ALA A 135 3.84 7.45 -4.39
N THR A 136 2.53 7.53 -4.15
CA THR A 136 1.87 8.81 -3.86
C THR A 136 1.88 9.03 -2.36
N ILE A 137 2.11 10.28 -1.95
CA ILE A 137 2.23 10.70 -0.55
C ILE A 137 1.31 11.91 -0.34
N ASP A 138 0.65 11.97 0.82
CA ASP A 138 -0.13 13.15 1.22
C ASP A 138 0.82 14.34 1.49
N PRO A 139 0.46 15.59 1.16
CA PRO A 139 1.33 16.75 1.40
C PRO A 139 1.78 16.99 2.84
N HIS A 140 1.16 16.34 3.82
CA HIS A 140 1.53 16.43 5.24
C HIS A 140 2.53 15.34 5.70
N GLY A 141 2.99 14.49 4.78
CA GLY A 141 4.10 13.55 5.02
C GLY A 141 5.45 14.22 5.25
#